data_AF-A0A2R2ISX3-F1
#
_entry.id   AF-A0A2R2ISX3-F1
#
_cell.length_a   1.000
_cell.length_b   1.000
_cell.length_c   1.000
_cell.angle_alpha   90.00
_cell.angle_beta   90.00
_cell.angle_gamma   90.00
#
_symmetry.space_group_name_H-M   'P 1'
#
loop_
_entity.id
_entity.type
_entity.pdbx_description
1 polymer ?
#
loop_
_entity_poly.entity_id
_entity_poly.type
_entity_poly.pdbx_seq_one_letter_code
_entity_poly.pdbx_strand_id
1 'polypeptide(L)'
;MNAAKKIRLLLAQRVDQEQTKVLLQLAVDLQLGAPFDLRRLCQIDPQYFELGLALLKDWRAGHHIAARSRLFEDILARDARLQHRLCHLEAPALH
;
A
#
# COMPACT_ATOMS: atom_id res chain seq x y z
N MET A 1 14.70 -7.22 3.53
CA MET A 1 14.71 -5.73 3.52
C MET A 1 13.26 -5.31 3.34
N ASN A 2 12.61 -4.72 4.35
CA ASN A 2 11.14 -4.63 4.34
C ASN A 2 10.67 -3.44 3.51
N ALA A 3 10.02 -3.71 2.37
CA ALA A 3 9.48 -2.67 1.48
C ALA A 3 8.46 -1.79 2.22
N ALA A 4 7.61 -2.41 3.04
CA ALA A 4 6.65 -1.70 3.90
C ALA A 4 7.32 -0.66 4.81
N LYS A 5 8.49 -0.98 5.39
CA LYS A 5 9.22 -0.05 6.27
C LYS A 5 9.76 1.16 5.49
N LYS A 6 10.24 0.95 4.26
CA LYS A 6 10.70 2.05 3.39
C LYS A 6 9.55 2.94 2.95
N ILE A 7 8.40 2.37 2.59
CA ILE A 7 7.20 3.14 2.25
C ILE A 7 6.76 4.00 3.45
N ARG A 8 6.76 3.46 4.67
CA ARG A 8 6.49 4.23 5.90
C ARG A 8 7.44 5.42 6.10
N LEU A 9 8.73 5.21 5.81
CA LEU A 9 9.72 6.28 5.91
C LEU A 9 9.47 7.39 4.86
N LEU A 10 9.12 7.02 3.63
CA LEU A 10 8.73 7.97 2.58
C LEU A 10 7.47 8.76 2.97
N LEU A 11 6.50 8.10 3.60
CA LEU A 11 5.32 8.78 4.15
C LEU A 11 5.73 9.85 5.17
N ALA A 12 6.59 9.50 6.13
CA ALA A 12 7.06 10.42 7.16
C ALA A 12 7.80 11.64 6.57
N GLN A 13 8.58 11.44 5.51
CA GLN A 13 9.37 12.51 4.88
C GLN A 13 8.57 13.41 3.92
N ARG A 14 7.27 13.15 3.69
CA ARG A 14 6.39 13.89 2.75
C ARG A 14 6.97 14.01 1.32
N VAL A 15 7.82 13.08 0.90
CA VAL A 15 8.39 13.07 -0.45
C VAL A 15 7.30 12.69 -1.45
N ASP A 16 7.19 13.47 -2.53
CA ASP A 16 6.35 13.26 -3.71
C ASP A 16 5.03 12.50 -3.49
N GLN A 17 3.96 13.28 -3.29
CA GLN A 17 2.67 12.72 -2.89
C GLN A 17 2.04 11.81 -3.95
N GLU A 18 2.31 12.01 -5.24
CA GLU A 18 1.73 11.15 -6.29
C GLU A 18 2.35 9.75 -6.31
N GLN A 19 3.68 9.66 -6.36
CA GLN A 19 4.38 8.36 -6.36
C GLN A 19 4.04 7.55 -5.10
N THR A 20 4.02 8.24 -3.96
CA THR A 20 3.69 7.62 -2.68
C THR A 20 2.23 7.14 -2.66
N LYS A 21 1.27 7.91 -3.21
CA LYS A 21 -0.14 7.49 -3.31
C LYS A 21 -0.31 6.21 -4.12
N VAL A 22 0.42 6.04 -5.22
CA VAL A 22 0.36 4.81 -6.03
C VAL A 22 0.81 3.60 -5.22
N LEU A 23 1.89 3.73 -4.44
CA LEU A 23 2.38 2.66 -3.56
C LEU A 23 1.41 2.33 -2.42
N LEU A 24 0.78 3.35 -1.83
CA LEU A 24 -0.26 3.14 -0.82
C LEU A 24 -1.47 2.41 -1.40
N GLN A 25 -1.89 2.82 -2.60
CA GLN A 25 -3.02 2.21 -3.28
C GLN A 25 -2.74 0.73 -3.60
N LEU A 26 -1.54 0.42 -4.07
CA LEU A 26 -1.08 -0.96 -4.26
C LEU A 26 -1.14 -1.77 -2.96
N ALA A 27 -0.64 -1.22 -1.85
CA ALA A 27 -0.69 -1.90 -0.56
C ALA A 27 -2.14 -2.19 -0.11
N VAL A 28 -3.04 -1.21 -0.26
CA VAL A 28 -4.46 -1.36 0.06
C VAL A 28 -5.11 -2.42 -0.82
N ASP A 29 -4.96 -2.34 -2.15
CA ASP A 29 -5.61 -3.29 -3.05
C ASP A 29 -5.09 -4.72 -2.82
N LEU A 30 -3.80 -4.89 -2.52
CA LEU A 30 -3.22 -6.18 -2.11
C LEU A 30 -3.77 -6.71 -0.78
N GLN A 31 -4.11 -5.84 0.17
CA GLN A 31 -4.76 -6.23 1.44
C GLN A 31 -6.22 -6.61 1.24
N LEU A 32 -6.92 -5.90 0.36
CA LEU A 32 -8.33 -6.11 0.06
C LEU A 32 -8.56 -7.27 -0.91
N GLY A 33 -7.50 -7.80 -1.53
CA GLY A 33 -7.63 -8.74 -2.65
C GLY A 33 -8.28 -8.10 -3.88
N ALA A 34 -8.23 -6.77 -3.97
CA ALA A 34 -8.82 -5.99 -5.05
C ALA A 34 -7.86 -5.92 -6.26
N PRO A 35 -8.39 -5.77 -7.47
CA PRO A 35 -7.56 -5.57 -8.65
C PRO A 35 -6.83 -4.22 -8.59
N PHE A 36 -5.55 -4.22 -8.95
CA PHE A 36 -4.72 -3.02 -9.07
C PHE A 36 -4.20 -2.86 -10.49
N ASP A 37 -4.24 -1.65 -11.05
CA ASP A 37 -3.74 -1.37 -12.40
C ASP A 37 -2.21 -1.18 -12.41
N LEU A 38 -1.49 -2.21 -12.89
CA LEU A 38 -0.03 -2.19 -13.01
C LEU A 38 0.51 -1.06 -13.90
N ARG A 39 -0.29 -0.49 -14.81
CA ARG A 39 0.13 0.66 -15.61
C ARG A 39 0.42 1.87 -14.73
N ARG A 40 -0.33 2.05 -13.63
CA ARG A 40 -0.06 3.10 -12.64
C ARG A 40 1.28 2.87 -11.95
N LEU A 41 1.61 1.62 -11.64
CA LEU A 41 2.92 1.29 -11.10
C LEU A 41 4.03 1.58 -12.12
N CYS A 42 3.82 1.36 -13.41
CA CYS A 42 4.82 1.65 -14.45
C CYS A 42 4.99 3.15 -14.75
N GLN A 43 4.09 4.01 -14.27
CA GLN A 43 4.13 5.46 -14.47
C GLN A 43 4.94 6.20 -13.39
N ILE A 44 5.29 5.51 -12.29
CA ILE A 44 6.06 6.12 -11.20
C ILE A 44 7.56 6.04 -11.45
N ASP A 45 8.32 6.89 -10.78
CA ASP A 45 9.76 6.92 -10.92
C ASP A 45 10.39 5.55 -10.60
N PRO A 46 11.51 5.17 -11.27
CA PRO A 46 12.11 3.85 -11.15
C PRO A 46 12.39 3.43 -9.70
N GLN A 47 12.79 4.38 -8.85
CA GLN A 47 13.03 4.13 -7.43
C GLN A 47 11.77 3.68 -6.68
N TYR A 48 10.61 4.25 -7.01
CA TYR A 48 9.33 3.90 -6.40
C TYR A 48 8.77 2.61 -7.02
N PHE A 49 8.98 2.40 -8.32
CA PHE A 49 8.62 1.17 -9.00
C PHE A 49 9.29 -0.05 -8.34
N GLU A 50 10.59 0.03 -8.08
CA GLU A 50 11.35 -1.01 -7.37
C GLU A 50 10.81 -1.26 -5.96
N LEU A 51 10.33 -0.21 -5.27
CA LEU A 51 9.67 -0.36 -3.97
C LEU A 51 8.32 -1.08 -4.07
N GLY A 52 7.53 -0.80 -5.11
CA GLY A 52 6.27 -1.50 -5.38
C GLY A 52 6.48 -2.98 -5.72
N LEU A 53 7.51 -3.29 -6.53
CA LEU A 53 7.93 -4.68 -6.78
C LEU A 53 8.40 -5.39 -5.51
N ALA A 54 9.19 -4.71 -4.68
CA ALA A 54 9.62 -5.25 -3.39
C ALA A 54 8.42 -5.50 -2.47
N LEU A 55 7.43 -4.60 -2.46
CA LEU A 55 6.19 -4.77 -1.71
C LEU A 55 5.41 -6.00 -2.17
N LEU A 56 5.28 -6.21 -3.49
CA LEU A 56 4.64 -7.39 -4.07
C LEU A 56 5.36 -8.70 -3.69
N LYS A 57 6.70 -8.70 -3.75
CA LYS A 57 7.53 -9.84 -3.34
C LYS A 57 7.34 -10.16 -1.86
N ASP A 58 7.36 -9.14 -0.99
CA ASP A 58 7.11 -9.27 0.44
C ASP A 58 5.71 -9.83 0.71
N TRP A 59 4.69 -9.34 -0.02
CA TRP A 59 3.30 -9.80 0.10
C TRP A 59 3.13 -11.26 -0.32
N ARG A 60 3.70 -11.66 -1.46
CA ARG A 60 3.67 -13.03 -1.97
C ARG A 60 4.39 -14.00 -1.02
N ALA A 61 5.46 -13.55 -0.38
CA ALA A 61 6.21 -14.37 0.56
C ALA A 61 5.42 -14.69 1.85
N GLY A 62 4.25 -14.06 2.06
CA GLY A 62 3.47 -14.20 3.29
C GLY A 62 4.17 -13.65 4.54
N HIS A 63 5.30 -12.96 4.34
CA HIS A 63 6.14 -12.51 5.42
C HIS A 63 5.66 -11.16 5.95
N HIS A 64 5.42 -11.13 7.26
CA HIS A 64 5.21 -9.94 8.11
C HIS A 64 3.82 -9.31 8.14
N ILE A 65 2.86 -10.03 8.73
CA ILE A 65 1.60 -9.48 9.25
C ILE A 65 1.84 -8.20 10.08
N ALA A 66 2.87 -8.18 10.95
CA ALA A 66 3.15 -7.03 11.82
C ALA A 66 3.64 -5.76 11.10
N ALA A 67 4.45 -5.90 10.04
CA ALA A 67 4.92 -4.75 9.25
C ALA A 67 3.79 -4.17 8.39
N ARG A 68 2.87 -5.05 7.96
CA ARG A 68 1.66 -4.73 7.24
C ARG A 68 0.65 -4.00 8.12
N SER A 69 0.36 -4.47 9.33
CA SER A 69 -0.54 -3.79 10.28
C SER A 69 -0.11 -2.35 10.56
N ARG A 70 1.17 -2.13 10.85
CA ARG A 70 1.70 -0.77 11.08
C ARG A 70 1.70 0.13 9.85
N LEU A 71 1.91 -0.44 8.66
CA LEU A 71 1.77 0.33 7.42
C LEU A 71 0.31 0.77 7.23
N PHE A 72 -0.66 -0.11 7.52
CA PHE A 72 -2.07 0.25 7.46
C PHE A 72 -2.47 1.28 8.50
N GLU A 73 -2.02 1.18 9.74
CA GLU A 73 -2.23 2.22 10.76
C GLU A 73 -1.77 3.59 10.27
N ASP A 74 -0.56 3.68 9.67
CA ASP A 74 -0.05 4.94 9.11
C ASP A 74 -0.85 5.43 7.90
N ILE A 75 -1.38 4.52 7.06
CA ILE A 75 -2.27 4.86 5.95
C ILE A 75 -3.60 5.41 6.47
N LEU A 76 -4.22 4.70 7.42
CA LEU A 76 -5.50 5.05 8.04
C LEU A 76 -5.43 6.41 8.74
N ALA A 77 -4.31 6.71 9.41
CA ALA A 77 -4.10 7.99 10.08
C ALA A 77 -3.94 9.18 9.13
N ARG A 78 -3.66 8.93 7.84
CA ARG A 78 -3.20 9.98 6.91
C ARG A 78 -4.10 10.19 5.70
N ASP A 79 -4.79 9.15 5.25
CA ASP A 79 -5.59 9.19 4.03
C ASP A 79 -7.03 8.74 4.32
N ALA A 80 -7.90 9.73 4.58
CA ALA A 80 -9.31 9.49 4.91
C ALA A 80 -10.08 8.74 3.81
N ARG A 81 -9.65 8.85 2.54
CA ARG A 81 -10.26 8.10 1.43
C ARG A 81 -9.91 6.62 1.50
N LEU A 82 -8.64 6.29 1.76
CA LEU A 82 -8.22 4.90 1.93
C LEU A 82 -8.76 4.32 3.24
N GLN A 83 -8.88 5.13 4.29
CA GLN A 83 -9.56 4.77 5.53
C GLN A 83 -11.01 4.37 5.29
N HIS A 84 -11.77 5.16 4.54
CA HIS A 84 -13.14 4.81 4.22
C HIS A 84 -13.24 3.47 3.47
N ARG A 85 -12.31 3.19 2.54
CA ARG A 85 -12.27 1.91 1.80
C ARG A 85 -11.90 0.72 2.66
N LEU A 86 -11.01 0.90 3.63
CA LEU A 86 -10.58 -0.16 4.55
C LEU A 86 -11.61 -0.43 5.66
N CYS A 87 -12.27 0.60 6.19
CA CYS A 87 -13.30 0.45 7.21
C CYS A 87 -14.62 -0.13 6.66
N HIS A 88 -14.93 0.06 5.38
CA HIS A 88 -16.11 -0.54 4.75
C HIS A 88 -16.02 -2.05 4.48
N LEU A 89 -14.92 -2.72 4.88
CA LEU A 89 -14.78 -4.17 4.71
C LEU A 89 -15.61 -5.03 5.66
N GLU A 90 -16.27 -4.45 6.67
CA GLU A 90 -17.15 -5.19 7.60
C GLU A 90 -18.58 -5.40 7.09
N ALA A 91 -18.87 -5.11 5.81
CA ALA A 91 -20.13 -5.52 5.20
C ALA A 91 -19.87 -6.63 4.18
N PRO A 92 -20.04 -7.92 4.54
CA PRO A 92 -20.09 -8.96 3.53
C PRO A 92 -21.28 -8.65 2.63
N ALA A 93 -21.01 -8.38 1.35
CA ALA A 93 -22.03 -8.48 0.33
C ALA A 93 -22.41 -9.96 0.23
N LEU A 94 -23.41 -10.35 1.03
CA LEU A 94 -24.19 -11.55 0.81
C LEU A 94 -24.95 -11.35 -0.50
N HIS A 95 -24.51 -12.03 -1.56
CA HIS A 95 -25.36 -12.49 -2.66
C HIS A 95 -24.77 -13.79 -3.22
#